data_AF-A0A3D5JH75-F1
#
_entry.id   AF-A0A3D5JH75-F1
#
_cell.length_a   1.000
_cell.length_b   1.000
_cell.length_c   1.000
_cell.angle_alpha   90.00
_cell.angle_beta   90.00
_cell.angle_gamma   90.00
#
_symmetry.space_group_name_H-M   'P 1'
#
loop_
_entity.id
_entity.type
_entity.pdbx_description
1 polymer ?
#
loop_
_entity_poly.entity_id
_entity_poly.type
_entity_poly.pdbx_seq_one_letter_code
_entity_poly.pdbx_strand_id
1 'polypeptide(L)'
;MTARRALLSVSDKTGLIDFATGLVSAGFDILSTGGTARSLRDAGIEVTDVSEVTGFPEIMDGRVKTLHPKIHGGLLARRDNEDHRAAMHAQQIGGIDLLAVNLYPFEAQRAKTDDFATLVEYIDIGGPAMLRAAAKNHQFVTVVCDPADYDSVLAELQQDGDVGGNTRRRLAGKVFARTAAYDRAIADWMAGDEFGDSMTLSGRRLQELRYGENPHQKAALYAGGPARPGVATAEQIQGKPLSYNNLNDTDAAFELAAEFADPTIAIIKHANPCGVASAADLPAAWDAALAADPVSAFGGIVAANLPLDAETARRITSIFTEVV
;
A
#
# COMPACT_ATOMS: atom_id res chain seq x y z
N MET A 1 -29.43 -11.55 21.68
CA MET A 1 -28.07 -11.68 21.13
C MET A 1 -27.36 -10.37 21.40
N THR A 2 -26.11 -10.38 21.86
CA THR A 2 -25.31 -9.14 21.98
C THR A 2 -25.11 -8.55 20.58
N ALA A 3 -25.35 -7.25 20.42
CA ALA A 3 -25.10 -6.55 19.16
C ALA A 3 -23.62 -6.68 18.74
N ARG A 4 -23.39 -6.75 17.42
CA ARG A 4 -22.04 -6.84 16.86
C ARG A 4 -21.31 -5.52 17.06
N ARG A 5 -20.00 -5.56 17.19
CA ARG A 5 -19.22 -4.35 17.51
C ARG A 5 -18.10 -4.08 16.51
N ALA A 6 -18.04 -2.85 16.03
CA ALA A 6 -16.99 -2.37 15.15
C ALA A 6 -16.14 -1.32 15.87
N LEU A 7 -14.84 -1.57 16.02
CA LEU A 7 -13.88 -0.59 16.53
C LEU A 7 -13.22 0.15 15.37
N LEU A 8 -13.45 1.46 15.27
CA LEU A 8 -12.90 2.31 14.22
C LEU A 8 -11.89 3.30 14.85
N SER A 9 -10.64 3.27 14.39
CA SER A 9 -9.59 4.21 14.82
C SER A 9 -8.66 4.50 13.66
N VAL A 10 -8.97 5.55 12.90
CA VAL A 10 -8.30 5.88 11.64
C VAL A 10 -7.74 7.30 11.65
N SER A 11 -6.54 7.44 11.11
CA SER A 11 -5.88 8.72 10.81
C SER A 11 -6.36 9.30 9.48
N ASP A 12 -6.35 8.48 8.42
CA ASP A 12 -6.98 8.80 7.14
C ASP A 12 -8.48 8.52 7.23
N LYS A 13 -9.30 9.56 7.00
CA LYS A 13 -10.75 9.52 7.14
C LYS A 13 -11.48 9.30 5.81
N THR A 14 -10.75 9.03 4.74
CA THR A 14 -11.32 8.73 3.42
C THR A 14 -12.35 7.59 3.54
N GLY A 15 -13.57 7.84 3.09
CA GLY A 15 -14.68 6.86 3.13
C GLY A 15 -15.19 6.47 4.52
N LEU A 16 -14.69 7.07 5.62
CA LEU A 16 -15.01 6.66 6.98
C LEU A 16 -16.51 6.74 7.30
N ILE A 17 -17.17 7.84 6.90
CA ILE A 17 -18.58 8.08 7.26
C ILE A 17 -19.49 7.10 6.53
N ASP A 18 -19.28 6.89 5.23
CA ASP A 18 -20.04 5.92 4.43
C ASP A 18 -19.83 4.51 4.97
N PHE A 19 -18.58 4.16 5.31
CA PHE A 19 -18.26 2.87 5.89
C PHE A 19 -18.97 2.65 7.23
N ALA A 20 -18.89 3.60 8.16
CA ALA A 20 -19.54 3.51 9.45
C ALA A 20 -21.07 3.46 9.34
N THR A 21 -21.66 4.23 8.41
CA THR A 21 -23.10 4.20 8.13
C THR A 21 -23.55 2.82 7.62
N GLY A 22 -22.77 2.23 6.73
CA GLY A 22 -23.00 0.86 6.24
C GLY A 22 -22.92 -0.18 7.36
N LEU A 23 -21.95 -0.03 8.28
CA LEU A 23 -21.81 -0.90 9.46
C LEU A 23 -23.00 -0.78 10.42
N VAL A 24 -23.44 0.43 10.73
CA VAL A 24 -24.64 0.66 11.56
C VAL A 24 -25.87 0.03 10.91
N SER A 25 -26.03 0.19 9.60
CA SER A 25 -27.13 -0.42 8.83
C SER A 25 -27.08 -1.96 8.87
N ALA A 26 -25.88 -2.54 8.99
CA ALA A 26 -25.66 -3.97 9.19
C ALA A 26 -25.79 -4.40 10.67
N GLY A 27 -26.19 -3.51 11.58
CA GLY A 27 -26.43 -3.81 13.00
C GLY A 27 -25.16 -3.87 13.86
N PHE A 28 -24.13 -3.10 13.51
CA PHE A 28 -22.95 -2.92 14.35
C PHE A 28 -23.11 -1.68 15.26
N ASP A 29 -22.78 -1.85 16.53
CA ASP A 29 -22.47 -0.74 17.44
C ASP A 29 -21.05 -0.25 17.15
N ILE A 30 -20.88 1.07 17.10
CA ILE A 30 -19.59 1.70 16.78
C ILE A 30 -18.83 2.07 18.06
N LEU A 31 -17.62 1.54 18.17
CA LEU A 31 -16.62 1.96 19.15
C LEU A 31 -15.57 2.80 18.45
N SER A 32 -15.17 3.91 19.07
CA SER A 32 -14.10 4.74 18.52
C SER A 32 -13.39 5.54 19.61
N THR A 33 -12.38 6.31 19.21
CA THR A 33 -11.62 7.19 20.11
C THR A 33 -11.08 8.41 19.36
N GLY A 34 -10.78 9.48 20.11
CA GLY A 34 -10.11 10.67 19.61
C GLY A 34 -10.79 11.33 18.40
N GLY A 35 -9.99 11.70 17.40
CA GLY A 35 -10.46 12.40 16.20
C GLY A 35 -11.41 11.58 15.32
N THR A 36 -11.31 10.24 15.33
CA THR A 36 -12.23 9.36 14.61
C THR A 36 -13.63 9.43 15.23
N ALA A 37 -13.72 9.29 16.56
CA ALA A 37 -14.99 9.39 17.28
C ALA A 37 -15.69 10.73 17.05
N ARG A 38 -14.92 11.84 17.08
CA ARG A 38 -15.46 13.18 16.80
C ARG A 38 -16.05 13.27 15.39
N SER A 39 -15.32 12.81 14.38
CA SER A 39 -15.77 12.88 12.98
C SER A 39 -17.05 12.08 12.74
N LEU A 40 -17.18 10.93 13.39
CA LEU A 40 -18.38 10.09 13.33
C LEU A 40 -19.59 10.77 14.00
N ARG A 41 -19.40 11.38 15.18
CA ARG A 41 -20.46 12.12 15.89
C ARG A 41 -20.92 13.35 15.12
N ASP A 42 -19.99 14.08 14.51
CA ASP A 42 -20.31 15.24 13.68
C ASP A 42 -21.19 14.85 12.47
N ALA A 43 -21.08 13.61 12.01
CA ALA A 43 -21.94 13.02 10.98
C ALA A 43 -23.24 12.38 11.53
N GLY A 44 -23.53 12.50 12.82
CA GLY A 44 -24.73 11.97 13.47
C GLY A 44 -24.69 10.47 13.79
N ILE A 45 -23.51 9.83 13.75
CA ILE A 45 -23.35 8.42 14.09
C ILE A 45 -23.15 8.29 15.61
N GLU A 46 -23.92 7.41 16.24
CA GLU A 46 -23.75 7.08 17.65
C GLU A 46 -22.43 6.31 17.86
N VAL A 47 -21.64 6.74 18.84
CA VAL A 47 -20.31 6.19 19.11
C VAL A 47 -20.12 6.01 20.61
N THR A 48 -19.82 4.79 21.02
CA THR A 48 -19.28 4.48 22.35
C THR A 48 -17.78 4.78 22.38
N ASP A 49 -17.33 5.59 23.34
CA ASP A 49 -15.89 5.87 23.47
C ASP A 49 -15.16 4.65 24.04
N VAL A 50 -13.94 4.40 23.53
CA VAL A 50 -13.04 3.37 24.09
C VAL A 50 -12.84 3.57 25.60
N SER A 51 -12.71 4.81 26.08
CA SER A 51 -12.53 5.12 27.51
C SER A 51 -13.73 4.71 28.37
N GLU A 52 -14.94 4.73 27.81
CA GLU A 52 -16.15 4.25 28.51
C GLU A 52 -16.10 2.74 28.69
N VAL A 53 -15.69 2.01 27.65
CA VAL A 53 -15.53 0.56 27.71
C VAL A 53 -14.39 0.17 28.66
N THR A 54 -13.25 0.84 28.56
CA THR A 54 -12.08 0.51 29.39
C THR A 54 -12.30 0.90 30.85
N GLY A 55 -12.97 2.03 31.10
CA GLY A 55 -12.99 2.70 32.39
C GLY A 55 -11.67 3.43 32.70
N PHE A 56 -10.81 3.61 31.69
CA PHE A 56 -9.49 4.23 31.84
C PHE A 56 -9.41 5.50 30.99
N PRO A 57 -8.97 6.64 31.55
CA PRO A 57 -8.89 7.90 30.83
C PRO A 57 -7.76 7.89 29.79
N GLU A 58 -7.85 8.80 28.82
CA GLU A 58 -6.74 9.07 27.91
C GLU A 58 -5.62 9.81 28.65
N ILE A 59 -4.42 9.24 28.67
CA ILE A 59 -3.23 9.79 29.33
C ILE A 59 -2.02 9.77 28.38
N MET A 60 -0.94 10.49 28.73
CA MET A 60 0.29 10.56 27.95
C MET A 60 0.02 10.95 26.49
N ASP A 61 -0.79 11.98 26.29
CA ASP A 61 -1.16 12.52 24.98
C ASP A 61 -1.72 11.47 24.00
N GLY A 62 -2.44 10.47 24.55
CA GLY A 62 -3.11 9.44 23.77
C GLY A 62 -2.26 8.21 23.42
N ARG A 63 -0.99 8.15 23.88
CA ARG A 63 -0.07 7.03 23.60
C ARG A 63 -0.57 5.66 24.05
N VAL A 64 -1.41 5.59 25.08
CA VAL A 64 -1.85 4.33 25.72
C VAL A 64 -3.36 4.13 25.74
N LYS A 65 -4.12 4.81 24.86
CA LYS A 65 -5.59 4.81 24.90
C LYS A 65 -6.26 3.47 24.57
N THR A 66 -5.65 2.64 23.72
CA THR A 66 -6.23 1.35 23.28
C THR A 66 -5.50 0.11 23.80
N LEU A 67 -4.36 0.29 24.47
CA LEU A 67 -3.52 -0.79 25.02
C LEU A 67 -4.12 -1.34 26.32
N HIS A 68 -5.33 -1.87 26.23
CA HIS A 68 -6.11 -2.30 27.39
C HIS A 68 -6.70 -3.71 27.19
N PRO A 69 -6.73 -4.56 28.25
CA PRO A 69 -7.27 -5.93 28.16
C PRO A 69 -8.72 -6.01 27.68
N LYS A 70 -9.57 -5.02 27.99
CA LYS A 70 -10.96 -5.00 27.48
C LYS A 70 -11.04 -4.82 25.96
N ILE A 71 -10.05 -4.15 25.34
CA ILE A 71 -9.98 -4.01 23.88
C ILE A 71 -9.31 -5.23 23.27
N HIS A 72 -8.11 -5.58 23.72
CA HIS A 72 -7.37 -6.71 23.16
C HIS A 72 -8.01 -8.06 23.45
N GLY A 73 -8.66 -8.25 24.61
CA GLY A 73 -9.47 -9.42 24.90
C GLY A 73 -10.70 -9.52 24.01
N GLY A 74 -11.33 -8.37 23.72
CA GLY A 74 -12.41 -8.27 22.73
C GLY A 74 -11.94 -8.72 21.34
N LEU A 75 -10.74 -8.33 20.91
CA LEU A 75 -10.17 -8.71 19.62
C LEU A 75 -9.61 -10.15 19.57
N LEU A 76 -9.00 -10.65 20.64
CA LEU A 76 -8.21 -11.90 20.62
C LEU A 76 -8.97 -13.13 21.10
N ALA A 77 -10.07 -12.96 21.84
CA ALA A 77 -10.77 -14.11 22.38
C ALA A 77 -11.40 -14.95 21.26
N ARG A 78 -11.08 -16.24 21.26
CA ARG A 78 -11.69 -17.24 20.39
C ARG A 78 -13.14 -17.45 20.80
N ARG A 79 -14.07 -17.33 19.84
CA ARG A 79 -15.51 -17.46 20.11
C ARG A 79 -15.97 -18.91 20.18
N ASP A 80 -15.15 -19.83 19.70
CA ASP A 80 -15.37 -21.28 19.73
C ASP A 80 -14.74 -21.98 20.95
N ASN A 81 -14.08 -21.23 21.84
CA ASN A 81 -13.42 -21.77 23.03
C ASN A 81 -14.20 -21.35 24.30
N GLU A 82 -14.66 -22.33 25.08
CA GLU A 82 -15.48 -22.09 26.28
C GLU A 82 -14.73 -21.35 27.38
N ASP A 83 -13.45 -21.65 27.63
CA ASP A 83 -12.63 -20.96 28.63
C ASP A 83 -12.45 -19.48 28.28
N HIS A 84 -12.23 -19.17 27.00
CA HIS A 84 -12.13 -17.79 26.53
C HIS A 84 -13.44 -17.04 26.74
N ARG A 85 -14.59 -17.66 26.43
CA ARG A 85 -15.91 -17.06 26.65
C ARG A 85 -16.20 -16.85 28.13
N ALA A 86 -15.84 -17.81 28.98
CA ALA A 86 -15.99 -17.70 30.44
C ALA A 86 -15.13 -16.55 30.99
N ALA A 87 -13.86 -16.45 30.55
CA ALA A 87 -12.97 -15.35 30.92
C ALA A 87 -13.52 -13.98 30.46
N MET A 88 -14.02 -13.89 29.23
CA MET A 88 -14.67 -12.67 28.73
C MET A 88 -15.85 -12.26 29.60
N HIS A 89 -16.73 -13.20 29.95
CA HIS A 89 -17.89 -12.93 30.81
C HIS A 89 -17.45 -12.47 32.22
N ALA A 90 -16.53 -13.21 32.85
CA ALA A 90 -16.04 -12.91 34.19
C ALA A 90 -15.37 -11.53 34.29
N GLN A 91 -14.68 -11.11 33.23
CA GLN A 91 -13.96 -9.84 33.16
C GLN A 91 -14.76 -8.73 32.46
N GLN A 92 -16.04 -8.98 32.13
CA GLN A 92 -16.93 -8.03 31.43
C GLN A 92 -16.32 -7.50 30.12
N ILE A 93 -15.62 -8.36 29.40
CA ILE A 93 -15.03 -8.08 28.09
C ILE A 93 -16.07 -8.42 27.03
N GLY A 94 -16.51 -7.43 26.27
CA GLY A 94 -17.37 -7.68 25.12
C GLY A 94 -16.56 -7.95 23.85
N GLY A 95 -17.15 -8.72 22.94
CA GLY A 95 -16.54 -9.02 21.65
C GLY A 95 -16.41 -7.77 20.78
N ILE A 96 -15.37 -7.76 19.94
CA ILE A 96 -15.23 -6.87 18.80
C ILE A 96 -15.16 -7.77 17.57
N ASP A 97 -16.05 -7.53 16.61
CA ASP A 97 -16.24 -8.38 15.43
C ASP A 97 -15.63 -7.75 14.18
N LEU A 98 -15.46 -6.43 14.18
CA LEU A 98 -14.78 -5.69 13.13
C LEU A 98 -13.81 -4.66 13.72
N LEU A 99 -12.61 -4.57 13.15
CA LEU A 99 -11.62 -3.54 13.45
C LEU A 99 -11.26 -2.80 12.16
N ALA A 100 -11.41 -1.48 12.12
CA ALA A 100 -10.86 -0.66 11.05
C ALA A 100 -9.83 0.34 11.60
N VAL A 101 -8.57 0.16 11.20
CA VAL A 101 -7.44 0.99 11.66
C VAL A 101 -6.48 1.23 10.52
N ASN A 102 -6.21 2.49 10.18
CA ASN A 102 -5.04 2.85 9.39
C ASN A 102 -4.04 3.60 10.27
N LEU A 103 -2.75 3.31 10.02
CA LEU A 103 -1.65 3.76 10.87
C LEU A 103 -1.36 5.24 10.67
N TYR A 104 -0.66 5.84 11.64
CA TYR A 104 -0.12 7.18 11.48
C TYR A 104 0.80 7.21 10.25
N PRO A 105 0.77 8.29 9.44
CA PRO A 105 1.45 8.31 8.15
C PRO A 105 2.95 8.63 8.34
N PHE A 106 3.67 7.77 9.07
CA PHE A 106 5.09 7.93 9.39
C PHE A 106 5.93 8.12 8.13
N GLU A 107 5.71 7.30 7.10
CA GLU A 107 6.43 7.39 5.83
C GLU A 107 6.19 8.73 5.12
N ALA A 108 4.96 9.26 5.19
CA ALA A 108 4.62 10.55 4.60
C ALA A 108 5.18 11.73 5.41
N GLN A 109 5.38 11.57 6.72
CA GLN A 109 6.04 12.60 7.53
C GLN A 109 7.55 12.59 7.34
N ARG A 110 8.17 11.40 7.25
CA ARG A 110 9.59 11.25 6.92
C ARG A 110 9.94 11.89 5.57
N ALA A 111 9.00 11.91 4.62
CA ALA A 111 9.17 12.62 3.35
C ALA A 111 9.13 14.16 3.46
N LYS A 112 8.75 14.71 4.62
CA LYS A 112 8.55 16.16 4.85
C LYS A 112 9.55 16.76 5.84
N THR A 113 10.10 15.97 6.74
CA THR A 113 10.99 16.44 7.81
C THR A 113 11.98 15.36 8.21
N ASP A 114 13.17 15.80 8.60
CA ASP A 114 14.21 14.98 9.22
C ASP A 114 14.29 15.18 10.75
N ASP A 115 13.38 15.97 11.35
CA ASP A 115 13.38 16.22 12.79
C ASP A 115 13.06 14.95 13.58
N PHE A 116 14.04 14.50 14.37
CA PHE A 116 13.96 13.23 15.07
C PHE A 116 12.83 13.19 16.09
N ALA A 117 12.68 14.26 16.90
CA ALA A 117 11.66 14.32 17.93
C ALA A 117 10.25 14.26 17.32
N THR A 118 10.01 15.00 16.24
CA THR A 118 8.74 14.96 15.51
C THR A 118 8.45 13.57 14.97
N LEU A 119 9.42 12.90 14.33
CA LEU A 119 9.21 11.57 13.75
C LEU A 119 8.93 10.49 14.80
N VAL A 120 9.54 10.58 15.99
CA VAL A 120 9.24 9.70 17.13
C VAL A 120 7.75 9.78 17.52
N GLU A 121 7.13 10.97 17.51
CA GLU A 121 5.70 11.12 17.82
C GLU A 121 4.77 10.49 16.77
N TYR A 122 5.27 10.22 15.57
CA TYR A 122 4.51 9.55 14.51
C TYR A 122 4.63 8.02 14.52
N ILE A 123 5.39 7.45 15.48
CA ILE A 123 5.45 6.00 15.71
C ILE A 123 4.21 5.56 16.49
N ASP A 124 3.30 4.87 15.80
CA ASP A 124 2.07 4.34 16.36
C ASP A 124 2.33 3.00 17.08
N ILE A 125 1.88 2.91 18.33
CA ILE A 125 1.97 1.69 19.13
C ILE A 125 0.62 0.96 19.17
N GLY A 126 -0.46 1.71 19.42
CA GLY A 126 -1.80 1.16 19.60
C GLY A 126 -2.36 0.59 18.29
N GLY A 127 -2.16 1.28 17.17
CA GLY A 127 -2.62 0.87 15.85
C GLY A 127 -2.06 -0.49 15.43
N PRO A 128 -0.73 -0.69 15.38
CA PRO A 128 -0.13 -1.98 15.04
C PRO A 128 -0.51 -3.09 16.02
N ALA A 129 -0.62 -2.79 17.31
CA ALA A 129 -1.04 -3.76 18.32
C ALA A 129 -2.47 -4.27 18.06
N MET A 130 -3.42 -3.37 17.82
CA MET A 130 -4.81 -3.74 17.52
C MET A 130 -4.92 -4.49 16.18
N LEU A 131 -4.25 -3.98 15.14
CA LEU A 131 -4.22 -4.61 13.81
C LEU A 131 -3.71 -6.04 13.87
N ARG A 132 -2.56 -6.27 14.50
CA ARG A 132 -1.98 -7.62 14.66
C ARG A 132 -2.87 -8.53 15.51
N ALA A 133 -3.52 -7.99 16.54
CA ALA A 133 -4.45 -8.75 17.37
C ALA A 133 -5.68 -9.23 16.58
N ALA A 134 -6.32 -8.34 15.81
CA ALA A 134 -7.47 -8.68 14.98
C ALA A 134 -7.08 -9.64 13.84
N ALA A 135 -5.97 -9.38 13.14
CA ALA A 135 -5.47 -10.24 12.07
C ALA A 135 -5.11 -11.66 12.56
N LYS A 136 -4.53 -11.78 13.76
CA LYS A 136 -4.30 -13.08 14.41
C LYS A 136 -5.62 -13.84 14.60
N ASN A 137 -6.69 -13.14 14.98
CA ASN A 137 -8.00 -13.73 15.28
C ASN A 137 -9.00 -13.63 14.12
N HIS A 138 -8.51 -13.59 12.87
CA HIS A 138 -9.33 -13.39 11.66
C HIS A 138 -10.43 -14.43 11.43
N GLN A 139 -10.39 -15.56 12.13
CA GLN A 139 -11.51 -16.51 12.12
C GLN A 139 -12.80 -15.88 12.64
N PHE A 140 -12.69 -14.93 13.58
CA PHE A 140 -13.81 -14.28 14.28
C PHE A 140 -13.86 -12.76 14.12
N VAL A 141 -12.78 -12.13 13.67
CA VAL A 141 -12.70 -10.66 13.53
C VAL A 141 -12.38 -10.27 12.10
N THR A 142 -13.20 -9.41 11.51
CA THR A 142 -12.86 -8.74 10.25
C THR A 142 -11.94 -7.57 10.55
N VAL A 143 -10.75 -7.55 9.96
CA VAL A 143 -9.80 -6.44 10.12
C VAL A 143 -9.64 -5.69 8.82
N VAL A 144 -9.65 -4.36 8.84
CA VAL A 144 -9.47 -3.51 7.66
C VAL A 144 -8.43 -2.44 7.97
N CYS A 145 -7.39 -2.32 7.12
CA CYS A 145 -6.34 -1.32 7.29
C CYS A 145 -6.20 -0.32 6.14
N ASP A 146 -7.08 -0.41 5.15
CA ASP A 146 -7.05 0.40 3.93
C ASP A 146 -8.50 0.75 3.53
N PRO A 147 -8.84 2.04 3.36
CA PRO A 147 -10.16 2.46 2.90
C PRO A 147 -10.62 1.80 1.60
N ALA A 148 -9.69 1.40 0.72
CA ALA A 148 -10.03 0.74 -0.54
C ALA A 148 -10.75 -0.62 -0.36
N ASP A 149 -10.70 -1.24 0.83
CA ASP A 149 -11.44 -2.47 1.11
C ASP A 149 -12.85 -2.22 1.68
N TYR A 150 -13.22 -0.99 2.05
CA TYR A 150 -14.50 -0.68 2.72
C TYR A 150 -15.71 -1.17 1.93
N ASP A 151 -15.80 -0.83 0.65
CA ASP A 151 -16.94 -1.20 -0.20
C ASP A 151 -17.07 -2.73 -0.33
N SER A 152 -15.95 -3.44 -0.48
CA SER A 152 -15.96 -4.90 -0.57
C SER A 152 -16.46 -5.57 0.70
N VAL A 153 -16.09 -5.02 1.87
CA VAL A 153 -16.53 -5.51 3.17
C VAL A 153 -18.02 -5.24 3.38
N LEU A 154 -18.49 -4.03 3.04
CA LEU A 154 -19.91 -3.70 3.12
C LEU A 154 -20.76 -4.55 2.18
N ALA A 155 -20.27 -4.81 0.97
CA ALA A 155 -20.98 -5.63 0.00
C ALA A 155 -21.21 -7.05 0.54
N GLU A 156 -20.19 -7.69 1.11
CA GLU A 156 -20.34 -9.02 1.74
C GLU A 156 -21.29 -8.96 2.95
N LEU A 157 -21.17 -7.95 3.82
CA LEU A 157 -22.06 -7.78 4.97
C LEU A 157 -23.53 -7.62 4.55
N GLN A 158 -23.81 -6.91 3.46
CA GLN A 158 -25.16 -6.71 2.94
C GLN A 158 -25.72 -7.95 2.26
N GLN A 159 -24.88 -8.71 1.54
CA GLN A 159 -25.30 -9.89 0.79
C GLN A 159 -25.45 -11.12 1.68
N ASP A 160 -24.47 -11.38 2.53
CA ASP A 160 -24.35 -12.64 3.28
C ASP A 160 -24.63 -12.47 4.78
N GLY A 161 -24.79 -11.23 5.25
CA GLY A 161 -24.98 -10.90 6.66
C GLY A 161 -23.69 -10.96 7.50
N ASP A 162 -22.58 -11.49 6.96
CA ASP A 162 -21.24 -11.54 7.56
C ASP A 162 -20.17 -11.50 6.45
N VAL A 163 -18.93 -11.21 6.83
CA VAL A 163 -17.77 -11.25 5.91
C VAL A 163 -17.27 -12.69 5.76
N GLY A 164 -17.01 -13.15 4.55
CA GLY A 164 -16.55 -14.51 4.30
C GLY A 164 -15.19 -14.82 4.94
N GLY A 165 -14.97 -16.07 5.37
CA GLY A 165 -13.71 -16.50 5.99
C GLY A 165 -12.48 -16.32 5.08
N ASN A 166 -12.65 -16.49 3.77
CA ASN A 166 -11.59 -16.23 2.79
C ASN A 166 -11.23 -14.74 2.74
N THR A 167 -12.23 -13.85 2.79
CA THR A 167 -12.03 -12.41 2.83
C THR A 167 -11.36 -11.97 4.12
N ARG A 168 -11.79 -12.49 5.28
CA ARG A 168 -11.10 -12.22 6.56
C ARG A 168 -9.64 -12.65 6.54
N ARG A 169 -9.33 -13.82 5.98
CA ARG A 169 -7.95 -14.31 5.82
C ARG A 169 -7.13 -13.42 4.88
N ARG A 170 -7.69 -13.00 3.74
CA ARG A 170 -7.05 -12.07 2.80
C ARG A 170 -6.71 -10.75 3.49
N LEU A 171 -7.69 -10.17 4.19
CA LEU A 171 -7.53 -8.91 4.91
C LEU A 171 -6.49 -9.02 6.04
N ALA A 172 -6.49 -10.12 6.80
CA ALA A 172 -5.46 -10.38 7.80
C ALA A 172 -4.04 -10.46 7.19
N GLY A 173 -3.90 -11.10 6.03
CA GLY A 173 -2.64 -11.10 5.27
C GLY A 173 -2.21 -9.69 4.86
N LYS A 174 -3.16 -8.86 4.39
CA LYS A 174 -2.92 -7.45 4.06
C LYS A 174 -2.44 -6.65 5.27
N VAL A 175 -3.03 -6.89 6.44
CA VAL A 175 -2.63 -6.25 7.70
C VAL A 175 -1.19 -6.60 8.09
N PHE A 176 -0.82 -7.89 8.08
CA PHE A 176 0.55 -8.28 8.42
C PHE A 176 1.57 -7.71 7.43
N ALA A 177 1.24 -7.65 6.14
CA ALA A 177 2.08 -6.99 5.14
C ALA A 177 2.22 -5.48 5.42
N ARG A 178 1.13 -4.78 5.78
CA ARG A 178 1.16 -3.35 6.11
C ARG A 178 2.00 -3.07 7.35
N THR A 179 1.83 -3.84 8.43
CA THR A 179 2.62 -3.66 9.66
C THR A 179 4.09 -3.98 9.43
N ALA A 180 4.42 -4.99 8.61
CA ALA A 180 5.81 -5.28 8.26
C ALA A 180 6.46 -4.12 7.48
N ALA A 181 5.75 -3.54 6.51
CA ALA A 181 6.23 -2.36 5.78
C ALA A 181 6.40 -1.14 6.71
N TYR A 182 5.47 -0.94 7.64
CA TYR A 182 5.54 0.15 8.62
C TYR A 182 6.76 0.01 9.56
N ASP A 183 6.94 -1.17 10.15
CA ASP A 183 8.08 -1.44 11.03
C ASP A 183 9.42 -1.34 10.28
N ARG A 184 9.47 -1.75 9.01
CA ARG A 184 10.64 -1.55 8.16
C ARG A 184 10.94 -0.07 7.95
N ALA A 185 9.95 0.75 7.63
CA ALA A 185 10.17 2.19 7.44
C ALA A 185 10.75 2.88 8.67
N ILE A 186 10.32 2.46 9.87
CA ILE A 186 10.85 2.93 11.16
C ILE A 186 12.28 2.42 11.38
N ALA A 187 12.53 1.12 11.14
CA ALA A 187 13.85 0.52 11.31
C ALA A 187 14.89 1.17 10.39
N ASP A 188 14.55 1.42 9.13
CA ASP A 188 15.43 2.08 8.16
C ASP A 188 15.75 3.51 8.53
N TRP A 189 14.79 4.19 9.14
CA TRP A 189 15.00 5.53 9.63
C TRP A 189 15.90 5.55 10.88
N MET A 190 15.68 4.62 11.80
CA MET A 190 16.46 4.50 13.05
C MET A 190 17.90 4.02 12.82
N ALA A 191 18.15 3.19 11.81
CA ALA A 191 19.47 2.62 11.54
C ALA A 191 20.52 3.72 11.24
N GLY A 192 20.14 4.75 10.47
CA GLY A 192 21.00 5.90 10.20
C GLY A 192 22.27 5.60 9.40
N ASP A 193 22.42 4.38 8.89
CA ASP A 193 23.51 3.95 8.01
C ASP A 193 22.99 3.45 6.66
N GLU A 194 23.84 3.50 5.62
CA GLU A 194 23.44 3.19 4.25
C GLU A 194 23.27 1.68 4.00
N PHE A 195 23.99 0.85 4.76
CA PHE A 195 24.09 -0.59 4.48
C PHE A 195 23.56 -1.51 5.57
N GLY A 196 23.37 -1.03 6.80
CA GLY A 196 22.78 -1.74 7.94
C GLY A 196 23.34 -3.13 8.26
N ASP A 197 22.92 -3.66 9.41
CA ASP A 197 23.10 -5.08 9.73
C ASP A 197 21.96 -5.96 9.15
N SER A 198 20.87 -5.34 8.68
CA SER A 198 19.71 -6.07 8.17
C SER A 198 19.00 -5.36 7.00
N MET A 199 18.68 -6.14 5.96
CA MET A 199 17.93 -5.68 4.80
C MET A 199 16.57 -6.38 4.74
N THR A 200 15.51 -5.59 4.69
CA THR A 200 14.14 -6.07 4.47
C THR A 200 13.59 -5.41 3.21
N LEU A 201 13.17 -6.22 2.24
CA LEU A 201 12.50 -5.74 1.04
C LEU A 201 10.99 -5.88 1.24
N SER A 202 10.26 -4.78 1.07
CA SER A 202 8.80 -4.76 1.12
C SER A 202 8.26 -3.93 -0.04
N GLY A 203 7.08 -4.27 -0.55
CA GLY A 203 6.49 -3.54 -1.67
C GLY A 203 5.06 -3.97 -1.96
N ARG A 204 4.31 -3.08 -2.60
CA ARG A 204 2.95 -3.35 -3.08
C ARG A 204 3.04 -3.90 -4.50
N ARG A 205 2.36 -5.03 -4.74
CA ARG A 205 2.21 -5.57 -6.10
C ARG A 205 1.42 -4.57 -6.95
N LEU A 206 2.01 -4.12 -8.05
CA LEU A 206 1.36 -3.25 -9.03
C LEU A 206 0.59 -4.08 -10.06
N GLN A 207 1.23 -5.12 -10.58
CA GLN A 207 0.65 -5.99 -11.60
C GLN A 207 1.24 -7.40 -11.53
N GLU A 208 0.44 -8.39 -11.90
CA GLU A 208 0.93 -9.71 -12.26
C GLU A 208 1.35 -9.68 -13.73
N LEU A 209 2.51 -10.27 -14.05
CA LEU A 209 3.05 -10.28 -15.40
C LEU A 209 2.69 -11.61 -16.07
N ARG A 210 2.56 -11.58 -17.39
CA ARG A 210 2.21 -12.78 -18.19
C ARG A 210 3.14 -13.96 -17.93
N TYR A 211 4.43 -13.68 -17.79
CA TYR A 211 5.50 -14.59 -17.39
C TYR A 211 6.72 -13.76 -16.99
N GLY A 212 7.76 -14.42 -16.48
CA GLY A 212 9.06 -13.81 -16.16
C GLY A 212 9.90 -13.53 -17.40
N GLU A 213 11.20 -13.74 -17.31
CA GLU A 213 12.10 -13.57 -18.46
C GLU A 213 11.78 -14.56 -19.59
N ASN A 214 11.30 -15.76 -19.22
CA ASN A 214 10.91 -16.83 -20.12
C ASN A 214 9.47 -17.33 -19.84
N PRO A 215 8.76 -17.90 -20.84
CA PRO A 215 7.33 -18.26 -20.72
C PRO A 215 6.96 -19.23 -19.59
N HIS A 216 7.90 -20.05 -19.13
CA HIS A 216 7.68 -21.03 -18.06
C HIS A 216 7.81 -20.44 -16.64
N GLN A 217 8.25 -19.19 -16.52
CA GLN A 217 8.47 -18.50 -15.24
C GLN A 217 7.26 -17.62 -14.90
N LYS A 218 6.87 -17.56 -13.64
CA LYS A 218 5.86 -16.59 -13.15
C LYS A 218 6.57 -15.30 -12.71
N ALA A 219 5.93 -14.16 -12.89
CA ALA A 219 6.46 -12.88 -12.42
C ALA A 219 5.37 -11.87 -12.04
N ALA A 220 5.76 -10.88 -11.26
CA ALA A 220 4.91 -9.75 -10.88
C ALA A 220 5.80 -8.52 -10.61
N LEU A 221 5.27 -7.33 -10.91
CA LEU A 221 5.92 -6.05 -10.61
C LEU A 221 5.47 -5.55 -9.25
N TYR A 222 6.42 -5.13 -8.43
CA TYR A 222 6.20 -4.54 -7.11
C TYR A 222 6.81 -3.15 -7.04
N ALA A 223 6.20 -2.26 -6.26
CA ALA A 223 6.75 -0.95 -5.92
C ALA A 223 6.88 -0.83 -4.39
N GLY A 224 8.07 -0.49 -3.92
CA GLY A 224 8.38 -0.38 -2.49
C GLY A 224 9.49 0.59 -2.12
N GLY A 225 10.21 1.14 -3.11
CA GLY A 225 11.22 2.18 -2.89
C GLY A 225 10.62 3.59 -2.84
N PRO A 226 11.49 4.62 -2.77
CA PRO A 226 11.07 6.01 -2.86
C PRO A 226 10.22 6.29 -4.10
N ALA A 227 9.26 7.21 -3.98
CA ALA A 227 8.48 7.67 -5.12
C ALA A 227 9.36 8.55 -6.02
N ARG A 228 10.03 7.91 -7.00
CA ARG A 228 10.82 8.56 -8.04
C ARG A 228 10.27 8.23 -9.42
N PRO A 229 10.45 9.11 -10.42
CA PRO A 229 10.19 8.75 -11.82
C PRO A 229 10.98 7.51 -12.22
N GLY A 230 10.31 6.56 -12.89
CA GLY A 230 10.88 5.33 -13.41
C GLY A 230 9.81 4.35 -13.86
N VAL A 231 10.21 3.14 -14.24
CA VAL A 231 9.29 2.14 -14.83
C VAL A 231 8.14 1.76 -13.89
N ALA A 232 8.36 1.77 -12.57
CA ALA A 232 7.35 1.43 -11.58
C ALA A 232 6.31 2.55 -11.34
N THR A 233 6.57 3.77 -11.79
CA THR A 233 5.66 4.92 -11.70
C THR A 233 5.16 5.39 -13.06
N ALA A 234 5.54 4.71 -14.14
CA ALA A 234 5.16 5.08 -15.50
C ALA A 234 3.67 4.81 -15.75
N GLU A 235 3.04 5.72 -16.49
CA GLU A 235 1.69 5.52 -17.01
C GLU A 235 1.76 4.91 -18.41
N GLN A 236 1.08 3.78 -18.60
CA GLN A 236 0.96 3.19 -19.94
C GLN A 236 -0.17 3.87 -20.72
N ILE A 237 0.20 4.73 -21.67
CA ILE A 237 -0.77 5.48 -22.50
C ILE A 237 -1.46 4.59 -23.56
N GLN A 238 -0.73 3.63 -24.13
CA GLN A 238 -1.27 2.71 -25.14
C GLN A 238 -0.52 1.36 -25.18
N GLY A 239 -1.00 0.45 -26.03
CA GLY A 239 -0.33 -0.82 -26.34
C GLY A 239 -0.81 -2.00 -25.50
N LYS A 240 -0.16 -3.16 -25.71
CA LYS A 240 -0.40 -4.39 -24.96
C LYS A 240 0.20 -4.30 -23.55
N PRO A 241 -0.27 -5.08 -22.57
CA PRO A 241 0.38 -5.14 -21.25
C PRO A 241 1.88 -5.47 -21.36
N LEU A 242 2.71 -4.75 -20.59
CA LEU A 242 4.16 -4.93 -20.59
C LEU A 242 4.58 -6.31 -20.07
N SER A 243 5.58 -6.91 -20.72
CA SER A 243 6.24 -8.13 -20.22
C SER A 243 7.34 -7.81 -19.20
N TYR A 244 7.87 -8.84 -18.52
CA TYR A 244 9.02 -8.70 -17.63
C TYR A 244 10.23 -8.07 -18.34
N ASN A 245 10.56 -8.56 -19.54
CA ASN A 245 11.68 -8.02 -20.31
C ASN A 245 11.41 -6.59 -20.78
N ASN A 246 10.15 -6.27 -21.11
CA ASN A 246 9.82 -4.88 -21.44
C ASN A 246 10.09 -3.96 -20.26
N LEU A 247 9.74 -4.34 -19.04
CA LEU A 247 10.00 -3.52 -17.86
C LEU A 247 11.50 -3.33 -17.61
N ASN A 248 12.29 -4.40 -17.69
CA ASN A 248 13.75 -4.31 -17.49
C ASN A 248 14.44 -3.45 -18.55
N ASP A 249 14.10 -3.65 -19.83
CA ASP A 249 14.69 -2.89 -20.92
C ASP A 249 14.22 -1.42 -20.91
N THR A 250 12.98 -1.15 -20.46
CA THR A 250 12.47 0.22 -20.26
C THR A 250 13.21 0.93 -19.14
N ASP A 251 13.47 0.25 -18.02
CA ASP A 251 14.24 0.80 -16.90
C ASP A 251 15.66 1.15 -17.37
N ALA A 252 16.34 0.24 -18.06
CA ALA A 252 17.67 0.48 -18.62
C ALA A 252 17.68 1.63 -19.64
N ALA A 253 16.67 1.72 -20.51
CA ALA A 253 16.58 2.80 -21.50
C ALA A 253 16.33 4.16 -20.83
N PHE A 254 15.42 4.18 -19.85
CA PHE A 254 15.05 5.38 -19.10
C PHE A 254 16.24 5.93 -18.30
N GLU A 255 16.92 5.08 -17.53
CA GLU A 255 18.09 5.50 -16.73
C GLU A 255 19.22 5.98 -17.65
N LEU A 256 19.51 5.27 -18.75
CA LEU A 256 20.55 5.67 -19.69
C LEU A 256 20.25 7.03 -20.34
N ALA A 257 19.03 7.27 -20.79
CA ALA A 257 18.65 8.55 -21.39
C ALA A 257 18.73 9.69 -20.34
N ALA A 258 18.41 9.41 -19.08
CA ALA A 258 18.43 10.38 -17.99
C ALA A 258 19.84 10.83 -17.57
N GLU A 259 20.90 10.13 -17.98
CA GLU A 259 22.30 10.56 -17.72
C GLU A 259 22.72 11.81 -18.51
N PHE A 260 21.97 12.17 -19.56
CA PHE A 260 22.33 13.24 -20.49
C PHE A 260 21.44 14.48 -20.35
N ALA A 261 22.06 15.66 -20.47
CA ALA A 261 21.36 16.96 -20.43
C ALA A 261 20.90 17.43 -21.83
N ASP A 262 21.66 17.11 -22.88
CA ASP A 262 21.32 17.44 -24.27
C ASP A 262 20.18 16.53 -24.77
N PRO A 263 19.43 16.89 -25.84
CA PRO A 263 18.43 16.01 -26.44
C PRO A 263 19.02 14.64 -26.80
N THR A 264 18.52 13.57 -26.17
CA THR A 264 19.10 12.23 -26.25
C THR A 264 18.05 11.17 -26.53
N ILE A 265 18.43 10.21 -27.39
CA ILE A 265 17.70 8.95 -27.61
C ILE A 265 18.59 7.78 -27.18
N ALA A 266 18.02 6.86 -26.40
CA ALA A 266 18.61 5.56 -26.07
C ALA A 266 17.73 4.44 -26.66
N ILE A 267 18.36 3.46 -27.30
CA ILE A 267 17.72 2.26 -27.87
C ILE A 267 18.32 1.04 -27.18
N ILE A 268 17.52 0.33 -26.40
CA ILE A 268 17.90 -0.86 -25.64
C ILE A 268 17.25 -2.11 -26.24
N LYS A 269 17.97 -3.23 -26.18
CA LYS A 269 17.41 -4.56 -26.42
C LYS A 269 18.11 -5.60 -25.55
N HIS A 270 17.34 -6.36 -24.79
CA HIS A 270 17.86 -7.37 -23.87
C HIS A 270 18.91 -6.80 -22.91
N ALA A 271 18.60 -5.67 -22.28
CA ALA A 271 19.43 -4.89 -21.38
C ALA A 271 20.74 -4.35 -21.97
N ASN A 272 20.91 -4.40 -23.30
CA ASN A 272 22.09 -3.90 -23.99
C ASN A 272 21.75 -2.71 -24.89
N PRO A 273 22.58 -1.64 -24.92
CA PRO A 273 22.38 -0.54 -25.83
C PRO A 273 22.69 -0.95 -27.28
N CYS A 274 21.69 -0.86 -28.15
CA CYS A 274 21.86 -0.93 -29.60
C CYS A 274 22.40 0.39 -30.14
N GLY A 275 22.02 1.50 -29.51
CA GLY A 275 22.48 2.83 -29.85
C GLY A 275 22.07 3.87 -28.82
N VAL A 276 22.91 4.86 -28.61
CA VAL A 276 22.62 6.05 -27.80
C VAL A 276 23.27 7.25 -28.47
N ALA A 277 22.55 8.35 -28.58
CA ALA A 277 23.09 9.57 -29.16
C ALA A 277 22.42 10.81 -28.57
N SER A 278 23.25 11.83 -28.36
CA SER A 278 22.80 13.20 -28.07
C SER A 278 23.02 14.07 -29.31
N ALA A 279 22.08 14.98 -29.58
CA ALA A 279 22.17 15.90 -30.72
C ALA A 279 21.49 17.24 -30.41
N ALA A 280 21.39 18.11 -31.42
CA ALA A 280 20.73 19.40 -31.28
C ALA A 280 19.20 19.30 -31.05
N ASP A 281 18.59 18.21 -31.48
CA ASP A 281 17.17 17.89 -31.30
C ASP A 281 16.93 16.37 -31.31
N LEU A 282 15.72 15.95 -30.91
CA LEU A 282 15.36 14.54 -30.83
C LEU A 282 15.36 13.81 -32.19
N PRO A 283 14.92 14.42 -33.32
CA PRO A 283 15.04 13.80 -34.64
C PRO A 283 16.49 13.47 -35.03
N ALA A 284 17.43 14.38 -34.81
CA ALA A 284 18.84 14.14 -35.10
C ALA A 284 19.44 13.09 -34.14
N ALA A 285 19.04 13.11 -32.87
CA ALA A 285 19.45 12.11 -31.88
C ALA A 285 18.93 10.71 -32.25
N TRP A 286 17.68 10.60 -32.72
CA TRP A 286 17.12 9.34 -33.23
C TRP A 286 17.93 8.79 -34.40
N ASP A 287 18.20 9.61 -35.42
CA ASP A 287 18.93 9.16 -36.61
C ASP A 287 20.33 8.65 -36.24
N ALA A 288 21.03 9.36 -35.35
CA ALA A 288 22.36 8.98 -34.88
C ALA A 288 22.33 7.71 -34.02
N ALA A 289 21.36 7.57 -33.12
CA ALA A 289 21.22 6.38 -32.28
C ALA A 289 20.88 5.14 -33.13
N LEU A 290 19.95 5.26 -34.08
CA LEU A 290 19.57 4.17 -34.97
C LEU A 290 20.71 3.75 -35.91
N ALA A 291 21.54 4.70 -36.35
CA ALA A 291 22.68 4.42 -37.22
C ALA A 291 23.77 3.57 -36.56
N ALA A 292 23.80 3.47 -35.22
CA ALA A 292 24.78 2.65 -34.49
C ALA A 292 24.60 1.15 -34.79
N ASP A 293 23.38 0.64 -34.66
CA ASP A 293 23.03 -0.73 -35.06
C ASP A 293 21.53 -0.84 -35.41
N PRO A 294 21.14 -0.58 -36.67
CA PRO A 294 19.74 -0.61 -37.08
C PRO A 294 19.16 -2.03 -37.09
N VAL A 295 20.00 -3.07 -37.19
CA VAL A 295 19.55 -4.48 -37.18
C VAL A 295 19.13 -4.86 -35.76
N SER A 296 19.95 -4.54 -34.77
CA SER A 296 19.62 -4.81 -33.37
C SER A 296 18.46 -3.94 -32.88
N ALA A 297 18.36 -2.68 -33.32
CA ALA A 297 17.28 -1.76 -32.94
C ALA A 297 15.87 -2.26 -33.30
N PHE A 298 15.72 -3.16 -34.29
CA PHE A 298 14.42 -3.74 -34.63
C PHE A 298 13.84 -4.54 -33.45
N GLY A 299 12.68 -4.14 -32.95
CA GLY A 299 12.03 -4.68 -31.76
C GLY A 299 12.66 -4.22 -30.45
N GLY A 300 13.45 -3.14 -30.47
CA GLY A 300 14.04 -2.54 -29.29
C GLY A 300 13.03 -1.71 -28.48
N ILE A 301 13.53 -1.20 -27.35
CA ILE A 301 12.87 -0.24 -26.48
C ILE A 301 13.60 1.09 -26.59
N VAL A 302 12.84 2.16 -26.78
CA VAL A 302 13.34 3.50 -27.02
C VAL A 302 13.03 4.36 -25.80
N ALA A 303 13.97 5.21 -25.39
CA ALA A 303 13.73 6.26 -24.41
C ALA A 303 14.25 7.60 -24.95
N ALA A 304 13.50 8.66 -24.69
CA ALA A 304 13.89 10.04 -24.95
C ALA A 304 13.92 10.81 -23.61
N ASN A 305 14.92 11.67 -23.41
CA ASN A 305 15.02 12.49 -22.20
C ASN A 305 14.21 13.79 -22.26
N LEU A 306 13.54 14.05 -23.39
CA LEU A 306 12.65 15.20 -23.60
C LEU A 306 11.29 14.72 -24.13
N PRO A 307 10.23 15.55 -24.00
CA PRO A 307 8.92 15.22 -24.58
C PRO A 307 9.01 14.94 -26.09
N LEU A 308 8.41 13.83 -26.51
CA LEU A 308 8.38 13.45 -27.92
C LEU A 308 7.57 14.44 -28.75
N ASP A 309 8.16 14.91 -29.85
CA ASP A 309 7.45 15.64 -30.88
C ASP A 309 6.91 14.70 -31.98
N ALA A 310 6.05 15.24 -32.85
CA ALA A 310 5.42 14.47 -33.90
C ALA A 310 6.41 13.92 -34.95
N GLU A 311 7.54 14.59 -35.16
CA GLU A 311 8.57 14.16 -36.10
C GLU A 311 9.38 13.00 -35.55
N THR A 312 9.85 13.09 -34.30
CA THR A 312 10.51 11.97 -33.61
C THR A 312 9.59 10.77 -33.54
N ALA A 313 8.31 10.96 -33.17
CA ALA A 313 7.34 9.88 -33.11
C ALA A 313 7.16 9.17 -34.47
N ARG A 314 7.03 9.91 -35.58
CA ARG A 314 6.93 9.33 -36.93
C ARG A 314 8.15 8.45 -37.25
N ARG A 315 9.35 8.91 -36.90
CA ARG A 315 10.59 8.17 -37.16
C ARG A 315 10.67 6.89 -36.35
N ILE A 316 10.31 6.93 -35.06
CA ILE A 316 10.24 5.73 -34.21
C ILE A 316 9.28 4.71 -34.82
N THR A 317 8.09 5.15 -35.26
CA THR A 317 7.09 4.24 -35.86
C THR A 317 7.47 3.66 -37.23
N SER A 318 8.57 4.12 -37.84
CA SER A 318 9.04 3.60 -39.12
C SER A 318 9.72 2.23 -39.02
N ILE A 319 10.07 1.82 -37.79
CA ILE A 319 10.58 0.49 -37.48
C ILE A 319 9.69 -0.19 -36.45
N PHE A 320 9.85 -1.51 -36.30
CA PHE A 320 9.20 -2.22 -35.20
C PHE A 320 9.85 -1.83 -33.88
N THR A 321 9.05 -1.30 -32.95
CA THR A 321 9.47 -0.88 -31.60
C THR A 321 8.51 -1.51 -30.58
N GLU A 322 9.04 -2.12 -29.53
CA GLU A 322 8.22 -2.78 -28.50
C GLU A 322 7.69 -1.78 -27.47
N VAL A 323 8.52 -0.83 -27.03
CA VAL A 323 8.19 0.23 -26.07
C VAL A 323 8.89 1.54 -26.44
N VAL A 324 8.20 2.66 -26.23
CA VAL A 324 8.71 4.03 -26.31
C VAL A 324 8.18 4.84 -25.13
#